data_AF-A0A7W1J896-F1
#
_entry.id   AF-A0A7W1J896-F1
#
_cell.length_a   1.000
_cell.length_b   1.000
_cell.length_c   1.000
_cell.angle_alpha   90.00
_cell.angle_beta   90.00
_cell.angle_gamma   90.00
#
_symmetry.space_group_name_H-M   'P 1'
#
loop_
_entity.id
_entity.type
_entity.pdbx_description
1 polymer ?
#
loop_
_entity_poly.entity_id
_entity_poly.type
_entity_poly.pdbx_seq_one_letter_code
_entity_poly.pdbx_strand_id
1 'polypeptide(L)'
;GDSVRKIVSKVLSANVYFGAAPIVECLKQGADIVITGRVTDTGLTLAPMIYEFGWDMNNFDLMAAGTVAGHILECGGQASGGNFLGDWKNIPDLANIGFPIAEAFPNGDVIITKHENTGGRISIETVSEQLVYEIGDPKNYITPDCIADFTSIQLEDAGADRVKVFGVKGYPATGFYKVSMSYADGYSAFGSLTYSWPEALDKAKAADQILRTRLKNLNLEFEEIRTELQGYNSCHGSIAKKIDDPNEVVLRIGVRSKDRRAVERFGMEIAPLILTGPPGVTGFAGGRPKPSDVVAYWPALLPKNLVKQEFLVESN
;
A
#
# COMPACT_ATOMS: atom_id res chain seq x y z
N GLY A 1 -14.40 -8.25 15.76
CA GLY A 1 -14.33 -8.50 14.30
C GLY A 1 -15.15 -9.73 13.97
N ASP A 2 -15.37 -9.99 12.68
CA ASP A 2 -16.07 -11.17 12.22
C ASP A 2 -15.26 -12.47 12.43
N SER A 3 -15.94 -13.61 12.47
CA SER A 3 -15.29 -14.92 12.61
C SER A 3 -14.65 -15.39 11.30
N VAL A 4 -13.39 -15.85 11.37
CA VAL A 4 -12.67 -16.46 10.24
C VAL A 4 -13.41 -17.67 9.66
N ARG A 5 -14.30 -18.32 10.43
CA ARG A 5 -15.11 -19.47 9.98
C ARG A 5 -15.91 -19.18 8.69
N LYS A 6 -16.22 -17.91 8.40
CA LYS A 6 -16.88 -17.48 7.16
C LYS A 6 -16.05 -17.77 5.89
N ILE A 7 -14.71 -17.80 6.01
CA ILE A 7 -13.81 -17.89 4.86
C ILE A 7 -12.91 -19.13 4.85
N VAL A 8 -12.87 -19.94 5.93
CA VAL A 8 -11.91 -21.05 6.11
C VAL A 8 -11.78 -21.96 4.87
N SER A 9 -12.92 -22.32 4.26
CA SER A 9 -12.94 -23.21 3.08
C SER A 9 -12.34 -22.61 1.81
N LYS A 10 -12.08 -21.30 1.78
CA LYS A 10 -11.60 -20.53 0.63
C LYS A 10 -10.23 -19.89 0.88
N VAL A 11 -9.63 -20.12 2.04
CA VAL A 11 -8.33 -19.55 2.40
C VAL A 11 -7.26 -20.03 1.43
N LEU A 12 -6.54 -19.09 0.85
CA LEU A 12 -5.41 -19.32 -0.04
C LEU A 12 -4.09 -19.20 0.71
N SER A 13 -4.00 -18.25 1.64
CA SER A 13 -2.83 -18.09 2.52
C SER A 13 -3.22 -17.43 3.85
N ALA A 14 -2.40 -17.69 4.87
CA ALA A 14 -2.50 -17.05 6.18
C ALA A 14 -1.08 -16.76 6.68
N ASN A 15 -0.72 -15.49 6.75
CA ASN A 15 0.63 -15.06 7.10
C ASN A 15 0.61 -14.28 8.41
N VAL A 16 1.32 -14.80 9.41
CA VAL A 16 1.55 -14.12 10.68
C VAL A 16 2.67 -13.11 10.49
N TYR A 17 2.49 -11.88 10.97
CA TYR A 17 3.52 -10.85 10.93
C TYR A 17 4.32 -10.88 12.24
N PHE A 18 5.55 -11.38 12.16
CA PHE A 18 6.49 -11.32 13.28
C PHE A 18 7.20 -9.97 13.36
N GLY A 19 7.84 -9.71 14.51
CA GLY A 19 8.66 -8.53 14.74
C GLY A 19 10.13 -8.77 14.46
N ALA A 20 10.98 -7.94 15.07
CA ALA A 20 12.43 -7.96 14.94
C ALA A 20 13.11 -9.19 15.60
N ALA A 21 12.50 -9.76 16.65
CA ALA A 21 13.15 -10.77 17.50
C ALA A 21 13.79 -11.97 16.74
N PRO A 22 13.13 -12.64 15.76
CA PRO A 22 13.75 -13.74 15.03
C PRO A 22 15.00 -13.33 14.26
N ILE A 23 15.01 -12.12 13.71
CA ILE A 23 16.14 -11.60 12.94
C ILE A 23 17.32 -11.34 13.89
N VAL A 24 17.05 -10.74 15.05
CA VAL A 24 18.07 -10.52 16.09
C VAL A 24 18.73 -11.84 16.51
N GLU A 25 17.96 -12.92 16.67
CA GLU A 25 18.52 -14.23 17.03
C GLU A 25 19.37 -14.85 15.92
N CYS A 26 19.03 -14.64 14.64
CA CYS A 26 19.89 -15.04 13.54
C CYS A 26 21.21 -14.24 13.53
N LEU A 27 21.15 -12.92 13.73
CA LEU A 27 22.34 -12.05 13.77
C LEU A 27 23.28 -12.43 14.92
N LYS A 28 22.74 -12.72 16.11
CA LYS A 28 23.53 -13.21 17.26
C LYS A 28 24.25 -14.54 17.02
N GLN A 29 23.74 -15.36 16.11
CA GLN A 29 24.37 -16.61 15.69
C GLN A 29 25.40 -16.41 14.57
N GLY A 30 25.68 -15.17 14.17
CA GLY A 30 26.68 -14.82 13.17
C GLY A 30 26.17 -14.88 11.73
N ALA A 31 24.85 -14.80 11.51
CA ALA A 31 24.31 -14.73 10.16
C ALA A 31 24.63 -13.38 9.50
N ASP A 32 25.31 -13.39 8.35
CA ASP A 32 25.55 -12.19 7.53
C ASP A 32 24.31 -11.78 6.70
N ILE A 33 23.49 -12.77 6.34
CA ILE A 33 22.27 -12.58 5.54
C ILE A 33 21.13 -13.34 6.22
N VAL A 34 20.02 -12.64 6.47
CA VAL A 34 18.81 -13.23 7.04
C VAL A 34 17.69 -13.21 6.01
N ILE A 35 17.23 -14.39 5.59
CA ILE A 35 16.04 -14.54 4.75
C ILE A 35 14.89 -14.96 5.67
N THR A 36 13.83 -14.17 5.70
CA THR A 36 12.69 -14.40 6.59
C THR A 36 11.38 -14.50 5.80
N GLY A 37 10.38 -15.12 6.42
CA GLY A 37 8.99 -15.10 5.93
C GLY A 37 8.35 -13.72 6.15
N ARG A 38 7.13 -13.68 6.68
CA ARG A 38 6.49 -12.40 7.03
C ARG A 38 6.96 -11.88 8.39
N VAL A 39 7.77 -10.84 8.34
CA VAL A 39 8.03 -9.90 9.43
C VAL A 39 7.42 -8.55 9.07
N THR A 40 7.32 -7.64 10.03
CA THR A 40 7.05 -6.24 9.70
C THR A 40 8.22 -5.63 8.94
N ASP A 41 7.93 -4.74 7.99
CA ASP A 41 8.94 -4.03 7.23
C ASP A 41 9.83 -3.20 8.18
N THR A 42 9.22 -2.57 9.19
CA THR A 42 9.93 -1.92 10.30
C THR A 42 10.83 -2.85 11.12
N GLY A 43 10.47 -4.13 11.22
CA GLY A 43 11.25 -5.14 11.94
C GLY A 43 12.60 -5.44 11.26
N LEU A 44 12.67 -5.31 9.94
CA LEU A 44 13.90 -5.44 9.16
C LEU A 44 14.91 -4.34 9.50
N THR A 45 14.44 -3.13 9.78
CA THR A 45 15.27 -1.99 10.17
C THR A 45 15.57 -1.98 11.67
N LEU A 46 14.61 -2.36 12.50
CA LEU A 46 14.74 -2.38 13.95
C LEU A 46 15.73 -3.47 14.42
N ALA A 47 15.72 -4.66 13.80
CA ALA A 47 16.56 -5.78 14.25
C ALA A 47 18.08 -5.48 14.23
N PRO A 48 18.67 -4.90 13.15
CA PRO A 48 20.06 -4.48 13.16
C PRO A 48 20.41 -3.49 14.27
N MET A 49 19.51 -2.53 14.57
CA MET A 49 19.73 -1.56 15.65
C MET A 49 19.73 -2.23 17.03
N ILE A 50 18.80 -3.17 17.25
CA ILE A 50 18.76 -3.97 18.48
C ILE A 50 20.07 -4.76 18.65
N TYR A 51 20.50 -5.44 17.58
CA TYR A 51 21.70 -6.27 17.61
C TYR A 51 22.96 -5.45 17.86
N GLU A 52 23.18 -4.39 17.07
CA GLU A 52 24.41 -3.57 17.11
C GLU A 52 24.55 -2.82 18.44
N PHE A 53 23.46 -2.22 18.93
CA PHE A 53 23.50 -1.41 20.15
C PHE A 53 23.17 -2.19 21.43
N GLY A 54 22.84 -3.48 21.31
CA GLY A 54 22.45 -4.32 22.45
C GLY A 54 21.22 -3.79 23.19
N TRP A 55 20.24 -3.21 22.47
CA TRP A 55 19.05 -2.63 23.08
C TRP A 55 18.22 -3.67 23.83
N ASP A 56 17.76 -3.33 25.04
CA ASP A 56 16.73 -4.10 25.74
C ASP A 56 15.39 -3.93 25.01
N MET A 57 14.81 -5.04 24.55
CA MET A 57 13.52 -5.04 23.84
C MET A 57 12.34 -4.61 24.73
N ASN A 58 12.53 -4.53 26.06
CA ASN A 58 11.55 -3.93 26.98
C ASN A 58 11.71 -2.41 27.12
N ASN A 59 12.75 -1.82 26.53
CA ASN A 59 12.84 -0.37 26.37
C ASN A 59 12.01 0.07 25.16
N PHE A 60 10.73 0.31 25.39
CA PHE A 60 9.78 0.58 24.31
C PHE A 60 10.06 1.90 23.57
N ASP A 61 10.68 2.89 24.20
CA ASP A 61 11.08 4.13 23.51
C ASP A 61 12.12 3.82 22.42
N LEU A 62 13.09 2.92 22.69
CA LEU A 62 14.07 2.48 21.68
C LEU A 62 13.43 1.60 20.60
N MET A 63 12.50 0.71 20.97
CA MET A 63 11.75 -0.10 19.99
C MET A 63 10.92 0.79 19.06
N ALA A 64 10.29 1.84 19.61
CA ALA A 64 9.52 2.79 18.84
C ALA A 64 10.41 3.65 17.94
N ALA A 65 11.59 4.08 18.42
CA ALA A 65 12.55 4.81 17.61
C ALA A 65 13.01 4.02 16.38
N GLY A 66 13.42 2.75 16.55
CA GLY A 66 13.78 1.88 15.42
C GLY A 66 12.59 1.53 14.52
N THR A 67 11.38 1.42 15.09
CA THR A 67 10.15 1.24 14.31
C THR A 67 9.88 2.45 13.41
N VAL A 68 9.99 3.67 13.95
CA VAL A 68 9.82 4.92 13.19
C VAL A 68 10.90 5.06 12.12
N ALA A 69 12.15 4.72 12.43
CA ALA A 69 13.22 4.69 11.44
C ALA A 69 12.88 3.73 10.29
N GLY A 70 12.40 2.52 10.61
CA GLY A 70 11.95 1.56 9.60
C GLY A 70 10.79 2.08 8.75
N HIS A 71 9.83 2.76 9.36
CA HIS A 71 8.71 3.37 8.64
C HIS A 71 9.14 4.52 7.72
N ILE A 72 10.22 5.23 8.04
CA ILE A 72 10.79 6.23 7.13
C ILE A 72 11.52 5.58 5.95
N LEU A 73 12.16 4.43 6.17
CA LEU A 73 12.93 3.72 5.12
C LEU A 73 12.08 2.85 4.19
N GLU A 74 10.89 2.43 4.62
CA GLU A 74 10.01 1.60 3.79
C GLU A 74 9.45 2.36 2.57
N CYS A 75 8.85 1.62 1.64
CA CYS A 75 8.18 2.16 0.44
C CYS A 75 9.06 2.95 -0.56
N GLY A 76 10.39 2.96 -0.38
CA GLY A 76 11.35 3.44 -1.38
C GLY A 76 11.80 4.89 -1.19
N GLY A 77 11.74 5.71 -2.24
CA GLY A 77 12.29 7.07 -2.24
C GLY A 77 11.37 8.16 -1.68
N GLN A 78 10.30 7.85 -0.95
CA GLN A 78 9.31 8.86 -0.57
C GLN A 78 9.85 9.87 0.45
N ALA A 79 10.58 9.40 1.47
CA ALA A 79 11.28 10.29 2.42
C ALA A 79 12.33 11.19 1.75
N SER A 80 12.79 10.84 0.54
CA SER A 80 13.73 11.61 -0.29
C SER A 80 13.08 12.37 -1.45
N GLY A 81 11.76 12.59 -1.41
CA GLY A 81 11.03 13.44 -2.35
C GLY A 81 10.22 12.72 -3.42
N GLY A 82 10.24 11.37 -3.42
CA GLY A 82 9.34 10.58 -4.25
C GLY A 82 7.90 10.78 -3.80
N ASN A 83 6.96 10.92 -4.73
CA ASN A 83 5.54 11.17 -4.42
C ASN A 83 5.27 12.42 -3.54
N PHE A 84 6.23 13.33 -3.40
CA PHE A 84 6.16 14.49 -2.52
C PHE A 84 5.11 15.49 -3.00
N LEU A 85 4.04 15.74 -2.26
CA LEU A 85 2.97 16.61 -2.73
C LEU A 85 3.34 18.10 -2.70
N GLY A 86 4.12 18.52 -1.72
CA GLY A 86 4.44 19.94 -1.47
C GLY A 86 5.06 20.66 -2.68
N ASP A 87 6.22 20.21 -3.15
CA ASP A 87 6.99 20.86 -4.21
C ASP A 87 7.68 19.86 -5.15
N TRP A 88 6.93 18.84 -5.62
CA TRP A 88 7.47 17.76 -6.48
C TRP A 88 8.24 18.26 -7.70
N LYS A 89 7.85 19.42 -8.27
CA LYS A 89 8.45 19.96 -9.51
C LYS A 89 9.91 20.36 -9.31
N ASN A 90 10.29 20.71 -8.09
CA ASN A 90 11.65 21.14 -7.75
C ASN A 90 12.45 20.06 -7.02
N ILE A 91 11.93 18.82 -6.94
CA ILE A 91 12.74 17.70 -6.46
C ILE A 91 13.82 17.40 -7.50
N PRO A 92 15.11 17.48 -7.13
CA PRO A 92 16.21 17.24 -8.06
C PRO A 92 16.18 15.81 -8.60
N ASP A 93 16.43 15.63 -9.89
CA ASP A 93 16.69 14.33 -10.53
C ASP A 93 15.82 13.16 -10.02
N LEU A 94 14.50 13.30 -10.14
CA LEU A 94 13.54 12.24 -9.79
C LEU A 94 13.77 10.93 -10.54
N ALA A 95 14.46 10.96 -11.68
CA ALA A 95 14.80 9.76 -12.44
C ALA A 95 15.85 8.89 -11.73
N ASN A 96 16.76 9.49 -10.96
CA ASN A 96 17.79 8.80 -10.18
C ASN A 96 17.66 9.11 -8.68
N ILE A 97 16.42 9.08 -8.15
CA ILE A 97 16.16 9.38 -6.75
C ILE A 97 16.92 8.44 -5.80
N GLY A 98 17.62 9.00 -4.83
CA GLY A 98 18.32 8.25 -3.80
C GLY A 98 17.35 7.68 -2.77
N PHE A 99 17.52 6.43 -2.37
CA PHE A 99 16.72 5.88 -1.28
C PHE A 99 17.24 6.44 0.06
N PRO A 100 16.35 6.67 1.04
CA PRO A 100 16.76 7.19 2.33
C PRO A 100 17.68 6.21 3.06
N ILE A 101 18.57 6.76 3.88
CA ILE A 101 19.50 6.05 4.75
C ILE A 101 19.23 6.53 6.17
N ALA A 102 19.14 5.61 7.12
CA ALA A 102 19.04 5.93 8.54
C ALA A 102 20.41 5.73 9.21
N GLU A 103 21.04 6.82 9.63
CA GLU A 103 22.18 6.81 10.54
C GLU A 103 21.63 6.75 11.98
N ALA A 104 21.62 5.57 12.58
CA ALA A 104 21.07 5.36 13.93
C ALA A 104 22.14 5.51 15.02
N PHE A 105 21.71 5.97 16.20
CA PHE A 105 22.57 6.16 17.36
C PHE A 105 22.08 5.32 18.56
N PRO A 106 22.98 4.94 19.50
CA PRO A 106 22.61 4.08 20.62
C PRO A 106 21.50 4.61 21.54
N ASN A 107 21.27 5.93 21.55
CA ASN A 107 20.22 6.59 22.33
C ASN A 107 18.83 6.57 21.66
N GLY A 108 18.72 6.04 20.44
CA GLY A 108 17.49 6.02 19.65
C GLY A 108 17.29 7.25 18.75
N ASP A 109 18.21 8.22 18.77
CA ASP A 109 18.20 9.27 17.75
C ASP A 109 18.57 8.67 16.38
N VAL A 110 17.99 9.22 15.32
CA VAL A 110 18.27 8.81 13.94
C VAL A 110 18.45 10.03 13.06
N ILE A 111 19.45 10.03 12.18
CA ILE A 111 19.53 10.99 11.08
C ILE A 111 19.13 10.31 9.79
N ILE A 112 18.10 10.86 9.15
CA ILE A 112 17.69 10.45 7.82
C ILE A 112 18.50 11.26 6.81
N THR A 113 19.11 10.58 5.86
CA THR A 113 19.94 11.16 4.80
C THR A 113 19.75 10.39 3.50
N LYS A 114 20.46 10.77 2.44
CA LYS A 114 20.58 9.99 1.20
C LYS A 114 22.01 10.04 0.68
N HIS A 115 22.33 9.19 -0.28
CA HIS A 115 23.63 9.22 -0.94
C HIS A 115 23.84 10.54 -1.72
N GLU A 116 25.00 11.18 -1.56
CA GLU A 116 25.28 12.51 -2.14
C GLU A 116 25.18 12.55 -3.68
N ASN A 117 25.55 11.45 -4.34
CA ASN A 117 25.54 11.32 -5.81
C ASN A 117 24.18 10.85 -6.37
N THR A 118 23.08 11.09 -5.67
CA THR A 118 21.72 10.71 -6.10
C THR A 118 20.76 11.88 -6.04
N GLY A 119 19.71 11.81 -6.86
CA GLY A 119 18.61 12.77 -6.86
C GLY A 119 17.77 12.70 -5.59
N GLY A 120 16.67 13.45 -5.59
CA GLY A 120 15.83 13.63 -4.42
C GLY A 120 16.28 14.78 -3.52
N ARG A 121 15.57 14.93 -2.41
CA ARG A 121 15.87 15.86 -1.33
C ARG A 121 15.40 15.24 -0.02
N ILE A 122 16.24 15.29 1.01
CA ILE A 122 15.82 15.02 2.38
C ILE A 122 15.57 16.36 3.07
N SER A 123 14.33 16.61 3.47
CA SER A 123 13.94 17.78 4.26
C SER A 123 12.87 17.41 5.29
N ILE A 124 12.57 18.31 6.22
CA ILE A 124 11.53 18.09 7.22
C ILE A 124 10.20 17.75 6.53
N GLU A 125 9.88 18.40 5.42
CA GLU A 125 8.65 18.18 4.67
C GLU A 125 8.59 16.79 4.04
N THR A 126 9.67 16.32 3.39
CA THR A 126 9.66 14.99 2.75
C THR A 126 9.61 13.87 3.78
N VAL A 127 10.34 14.02 4.90
CA VAL A 127 10.29 13.07 6.03
C VAL A 127 8.92 13.10 6.71
N SER A 128 8.31 14.29 6.88
CA SER A 128 6.97 14.42 7.46
C SER A 128 5.90 13.76 6.61
N GLU A 129 5.94 13.92 5.27
CA GLU A 129 5.00 13.26 4.36
C GLU A 129 5.13 11.73 4.41
N GLN A 130 6.35 11.21 4.55
CA GLN A 130 6.55 9.77 4.76
C GLN A 130 6.01 9.33 6.12
N LEU A 131 6.23 10.09 7.20
CA LEU A 131 5.78 9.72 8.54
C LEU A 131 4.25 9.62 8.69
N VAL A 132 3.48 10.31 7.83
CA VAL A 132 2.02 10.25 7.85
C VAL A 132 1.46 9.25 6.82
N TYR A 133 2.31 8.59 6.05
CA TYR A 133 1.92 7.63 5.04
C TYR A 133 1.34 6.37 5.70
N GLU A 134 0.17 5.93 5.24
CA GLU A 134 -0.53 4.73 5.75
C GLU A 134 -0.81 4.71 7.28
N ILE A 135 -0.79 5.89 7.91
CA ILE A 135 -1.09 6.02 9.34
C ILE A 135 -2.60 6.17 9.57
N GLY A 136 -3.16 5.23 10.35
CA GLY A 136 -4.55 5.28 10.83
C GLY A 136 -4.69 6.06 12.14
N ASP A 137 -4.29 5.44 13.26
CA ASP A 137 -4.22 6.09 14.57
C ASP A 137 -2.74 6.39 14.91
N PRO A 138 -2.29 7.65 14.79
CA PRO A 138 -0.89 8.00 15.01
C PRO A 138 -0.46 7.81 16.47
N LYS A 139 -1.38 7.79 17.43
CA LYS A 139 -1.03 7.57 18.84
C LYS A 139 -0.84 6.09 19.17
N ASN A 140 -1.45 5.22 18.37
CA ASN A 140 -1.46 3.77 18.59
C ASN A 140 -0.99 3.04 17.32
N TYR A 141 0.24 3.32 16.86
CA TYR A 141 0.85 2.54 15.78
C TYR A 141 1.31 1.19 16.31
N ILE A 142 0.46 0.17 16.16
CA ILE A 142 0.67 -1.16 16.74
C ILE A 142 1.57 -2.00 15.84
N THR A 143 2.72 -2.43 16.39
CA THR A 143 3.60 -3.43 15.79
C THR A 143 3.73 -4.68 16.68
N PRO A 144 4.35 -5.76 16.20
CA PRO A 144 4.66 -6.91 17.03
C PRO A 144 5.62 -6.61 18.18
N ASP A 145 6.51 -5.62 18.03
CA ASP A 145 7.59 -5.31 18.97
C ASP A 145 7.20 -4.23 20.00
N CYS A 146 6.39 -3.24 19.61
CA CYS A 146 5.87 -2.20 20.52
C CYS A 146 4.59 -1.55 19.95
N ILE A 147 4.03 -0.60 20.70
CA ILE A 147 3.11 0.40 20.15
C ILE A 147 3.88 1.72 20.10
N ALA A 148 4.07 2.27 18.90
CA ALA A 148 4.78 3.54 18.72
C ALA A 148 3.79 4.72 18.72
N ASP A 149 4.16 5.82 19.39
CA ASP A 149 3.40 7.06 19.42
C ASP A 149 4.00 8.04 18.41
N PHE A 150 3.44 8.07 17.20
CA PHE A 150 3.91 8.97 16.14
C PHE A 150 3.67 10.45 16.48
N THR A 151 2.78 10.75 17.44
CA THR A 151 2.53 12.14 17.87
C THR A 151 3.66 12.71 18.74
N SER A 152 4.57 11.84 19.21
CA SER A 152 5.74 12.23 20.01
C SER A 152 6.99 12.56 19.19
N ILE A 153 6.99 12.23 17.89
CA ILE A 153 8.15 12.37 17.01
C ILE A 153 8.54 13.85 16.91
N GLN A 154 9.83 14.12 17.08
CA GLN A 154 10.42 15.42 16.83
C GLN A 154 11.35 15.35 15.63
N LEU A 155 11.27 16.37 14.78
CA LEU A 155 12.12 16.55 13.60
C LEU A 155 12.95 17.82 13.77
N GLU A 156 14.23 17.74 13.44
CA GLU A 156 15.15 18.87 13.44
C GLU A 156 15.95 18.88 12.13
N ASP A 157 16.08 20.07 11.52
CA ASP A 157 16.94 20.27 10.36
C ASP A 157 18.40 20.09 10.79
N ALA A 158 19.05 19.07 10.23
CA ALA A 158 20.42 18.69 10.55
C ALA A 158 21.40 19.05 9.41
N GLY A 159 20.98 19.94 8.51
CA GLY A 159 21.76 20.43 7.37
C GLY A 159 21.33 19.85 6.03
N ALA A 160 22.19 20.05 5.02
CA ALA A 160 21.88 19.67 3.64
C ALA A 160 21.59 18.16 3.51
N ASP A 161 20.39 17.84 3.02
CA ASP A 161 19.89 16.47 2.89
C ASP A 161 19.90 15.67 4.20
N ARG A 162 19.70 16.31 5.36
CA ARG A 162 19.76 15.64 6.66
C ARG A 162 18.65 16.12 7.59
N VAL A 163 17.88 15.17 8.12
CA VAL A 163 16.85 15.43 9.13
C VAL A 163 17.08 14.52 10.32
N LYS A 164 17.22 15.12 11.50
CA LYS A 164 17.27 14.37 12.76
C LYS A 164 15.85 14.03 13.21
N VAL A 165 15.64 12.78 13.60
CA VAL A 165 14.41 12.22 14.15
C VAL A 165 14.70 11.77 15.58
N PHE A 166 13.93 12.25 16.55
CA PHE A 166 14.18 11.96 17.97
C PHE A 166 12.90 12.09 18.82
N GLY A 167 13.04 11.79 20.11
CA GLY A 167 11.96 11.99 21.10
C GLY A 167 10.81 10.99 21.02
N VAL A 168 10.95 9.94 20.20
CA VAL A 168 9.90 8.94 19.96
C VAL A 168 9.56 8.18 21.24
N LYS A 169 8.26 8.06 21.53
CA LYS A 169 7.71 7.30 22.66
C LYS A 169 7.11 5.98 22.23
N GLY A 170 7.34 4.96 23.05
CA GLY A 170 6.78 3.63 22.85
C GLY A 170 6.09 3.06 24.08
N TYR A 171 5.18 2.13 23.83
CA TYR A 171 4.44 1.40 24.84
C TYR A 171 4.54 -0.12 24.60
N PRO A 172 4.22 -0.94 25.62
CA PRO A 172 4.25 -2.40 25.48
C PRO A 172 3.44 -2.89 24.28
N ALA A 173 4.00 -3.84 23.53
CA ALA A 173 3.30 -4.50 22.44
C ALA A 173 2.03 -5.22 22.94
N THR A 174 1.07 -5.40 22.03
CA THR A 174 -0.12 -6.20 22.35
C THR A 174 0.23 -7.69 22.51
N GLY A 175 -0.66 -8.46 23.13
CA GLY A 175 -0.57 -9.92 23.24
C GLY A 175 -0.88 -10.69 21.95
N PHE A 176 -1.03 -9.99 20.81
CA PHE A 176 -1.45 -10.57 19.54
C PHE A 176 -0.46 -10.25 18.42
N TYR A 177 -0.35 -11.15 17.45
CA TYR A 177 0.18 -10.87 16.12
C TYR A 177 -0.96 -10.51 15.15
N LYS A 178 -0.65 -9.65 14.17
CA LYS A 178 -1.48 -9.48 12.98
C LYS A 178 -1.32 -10.70 12.09
N VAL A 179 -2.44 -11.20 11.58
CA VAL A 179 -2.47 -12.23 10.55
C VAL A 179 -3.13 -11.65 9.30
N SER A 180 -2.39 -11.69 8.20
CA SER A 180 -2.88 -11.35 6.87
C SER A 180 -3.35 -12.64 6.20
N MET A 181 -4.66 -12.81 6.09
CA MET A 181 -5.23 -13.94 5.37
C MET A 181 -5.74 -13.47 4.01
N SER A 182 -5.50 -14.29 2.99
CA SER A 182 -6.08 -14.11 1.68
C SER A 182 -7.02 -15.27 1.35
N TYR A 183 -8.12 -14.98 0.68
CA TYR A 183 -9.11 -15.99 0.30
C TYR A 183 -9.70 -15.73 -1.08
N ALA A 184 -10.11 -16.80 -1.76
CA ALA A 184 -10.78 -16.70 -3.05
C ALA A 184 -12.19 -16.12 -2.87
N ASP A 185 -12.50 -15.03 -3.57
CA ASP A 185 -13.75 -14.29 -3.42
C ASP A 185 -14.48 -14.02 -4.76
N GLY A 186 -14.40 -15.00 -5.66
CA GLY A 186 -15.10 -14.95 -6.95
C GLY A 186 -14.23 -14.36 -8.05
N TYR A 187 -14.86 -13.62 -8.96
CA TYR A 187 -14.25 -13.15 -10.19
C TYR A 187 -14.56 -11.68 -10.45
N SER A 188 -13.65 -10.99 -11.13
CA SER A 188 -13.88 -9.63 -11.61
C SER A 188 -13.32 -9.44 -13.01
N ALA A 189 -13.88 -8.47 -13.71
CA ALA A 189 -13.34 -7.96 -14.95
C ALA A 189 -13.62 -6.47 -15.04
N PHE A 190 -12.71 -5.71 -15.62
CA PHE A 190 -12.93 -4.30 -15.94
C PHE A 190 -12.46 -4.01 -17.35
N GLY A 191 -13.10 -3.05 -17.99
CA GLY A 191 -12.69 -2.53 -19.29
C GLY A 191 -12.78 -1.02 -19.33
N SER A 192 -12.06 -0.44 -20.28
CA SER A 192 -12.00 1.00 -20.47
C SER A 192 -12.36 1.36 -21.91
N LEU A 193 -13.12 2.45 -22.07
CA LEU A 193 -13.46 3.06 -23.35
C LEU A 193 -13.20 4.56 -23.24
N THR A 194 -12.38 5.12 -24.12
CA THR A 194 -12.10 6.56 -24.16
C THR A 194 -13.06 7.23 -25.13
N TYR A 195 -13.75 8.29 -24.69
CA TYR A 195 -14.60 9.11 -25.54
C TYR A 195 -13.95 10.46 -25.78
N SER A 196 -13.87 10.86 -27.05
CA SER A 196 -13.37 12.18 -27.44
C SER A 196 -14.48 13.22 -27.48
N TRP A 197 -14.07 14.48 -27.36
CA TRP A 197 -14.86 15.65 -27.69
C TRP A 197 -15.50 15.55 -29.09
N PRO A 198 -16.66 16.18 -29.33
CA PRO A 198 -17.52 16.90 -28.36
C PRO A 198 -18.23 15.96 -27.39
N GLU A 199 -18.72 16.47 -26.25
CA GLU A 199 -19.63 15.75 -25.36
C GLU A 199 -19.04 14.45 -24.78
N ALA A 200 -17.72 14.41 -24.56
CA ALA A 200 -17.00 13.22 -24.12
C ALA A 200 -17.62 12.60 -22.84
N LEU A 201 -17.99 13.46 -21.89
CA LEU A 201 -18.62 13.05 -20.64
C LEU A 201 -20.01 12.42 -20.85
N ASP A 202 -20.82 13.00 -21.72
CA ASP A 202 -22.19 12.52 -21.95
C ASP A 202 -22.19 11.22 -22.75
N LYS A 203 -21.27 11.08 -23.71
CA LYS A 203 -21.01 9.82 -24.41
C LYS A 203 -20.56 8.72 -23.44
N ALA A 204 -19.64 9.02 -22.51
CA ALA A 204 -19.21 8.06 -21.50
C ALA A 204 -20.36 7.60 -20.59
N LYS A 205 -21.21 8.53 -20.12
CA LYS A 205 -22.41 8.20 -19.33
C LYS A 205 -23.43 7.38 -20.13
N ALA A 206 -23.65 7.74 -21.39
CA ALA A 206 -24.55 7.01 -22.27
C ALA A 206 -24.06 5.58 -22.52
N ALA A 207 -22.75 5.39 -22.69
CA ALA A 207 -22.15 4.06 -22.84
C ALA A 207 -22.31 3.19 -21.58
N ASP A 208 -22.11 3.75 -20.39
CA ASP A 208 -22.39 3.07 -19.12
C ASP A 208 -23.87 2.64 -19.04
N GLN A 209 -24.80 3.54 -19.38
CA GLN A 209 -26.23 3.25 -19.37
C GLN A 209 -26.63 2.16 -20.37
N ILE A 210 -26.08 2.18 -21.59
CA ILE A 210 -26.30 1.14 -22.61
C ILE A 210 -25.77 -0.20 -22.10
N LEU A 211 -24.57 -0.24 -21.53
CA LEU A 211 -23.98 -1.46 -21.00
C LEU A 211 -24.85 -2.05 -19.89
N ARG A 212 -25.24 -1.24 -18.90
CA ARG A 212 -26.12 -1.67 -17.80
C ARG A 212 -27.46 -2.20 -18.30
N THR A 213 -28.02 -1.59 -19.35
CA THR A 213 -29.24 -2.05 -19.99
C THR A 213 -29.04 -3.43 -20.64
N ARG A 214 -27.94 -3.65 -21.36
CA ARG A 214 -27.60 -4.96 -21.95
C ARG A 214 -27.43 -6.04 -20.89
N LEU A 215 -26.69 -5.75 -19.81
CA LEU A 215 -26.48 -6.68 -18.70
C LEU A 215 -27.81 -7.06 -18.02
N LYS A 216 -28.69 -6.08 -17.80
CA LYS A 216 -30.03 -6.30 -17.23
C LYS A 216 -30.91 -7.15 -18.15
N ASN A 217 -30.93 -6.89 -19.45
CA ASN A 217 -31.73 -7.66 -20.41
C ASN A 217 -31.29 -9.13 -20.51
N LEU A 218 -30.03 -9.42 -20.16
CA LEU A 218 -29.49 -10.77 -20.07
C LEU A 218 -29.71 -11.43 -18.69
N ASN A 219 -30.37 -10.74 -17.75
CA ASN A 219 -30.57 -11.17 -16.37
C ASN A 219 -29.26 -11.57 -15.67
N LEU A 220 -28.18 -10.82 -15.91
CA LEU A 220 -26.90 -11.04 -15.24
C LEU A 220 -26.88 -10.36 -13.87
N GLU A 221 -26.44 -11.09 -12.85
CA GLU A 221 -26.30 -10.59 -11.48
C GLU A 221 -24.83 -10.41 -11.09
N PHE A 222 -24.54 -9.29 -10.45
CA PHE A 222 -23.21 -8.92 -9.98
C PHE A 222 -23.31 -8.44 -8.53
N GLU A 223 -22.34 -8.83 -7.70
CA GLU A 223 -22.18 -8.29 -6.34
C GLU A 223 -21.86 -6.80 -6.39
N GLU A 224 -21.17 -6.35 -7.44
CA GLU A 224 -20.80 -4.96 -7.63
C GLU A 224 -20.64 -4.63 -9.12
N ILE A 225 -21.10 -3.44 -9.53
CA ILE A 225 -20.80 -2.81 -10.81
C ILE A 225 -20.32 -1.39 -10.54
N ARG A 226 -19.03 -1.12 -10.76
CA ARG A 226 -18.40 0.17 -10.47
C ARG A 226 -18.02 0.88 -11.76
N THR A 227 -18.36 2.16 -11.84
CA THR A 227 -18.06 3.02 -12.97
C THR A 227 -17.19 4.19 -12.51
N GLU A 228 -16.14 4.48 -13.25
CA GLU A 228 -15.19 5.57 -13.03
C GLU A 228 -15.05 6.38 -14.32
N LEU A 229 -15.03 7.70 -14.19
CA LEU A 229 -14.83 8.64 -15.29
C LEU A 229 -13.46 9.29 -15.13
N GLN A 230 -12.43 8.66 -15.71
CA GLN A 230 -11.05 9.14 -15.60
C GLN A 230 -10.85 10.36 -16.50
N GLY A 231 -10.06 11.32 -16.02
CA GLY A 231 -9.96 12.66 -16.60
C GLY A 231 -11.06 13.63 -16.15
N TYR A 232 -12.13 13.14 -15.50
CA TYR A 232 -13.21 13.98 -14.96
C TYR A 232 -13.23 14.00 -13.44
N ASN A 233 -13.62 12.89 -12.79
CA ASN A 233 -13.83 12.88 -11.33
C ASN A 233 -13.49 11.56 -10.62
N SER A 234 -12.82 10.61 -11.29
CA SER A 234 -12.52 9.28 -10.72
C SER A 234 -11.82 9.30 -9.34
N CYS A 235 -10.85 10.18 -9.10
CA CYS A 235 -10.10 10.21 -7.82
C CYS A 235 -10.84 10.96 -6.70
N HIS A 236 -11.48 12.08 -7.04
CA HIS A 236 -12.02 13.04 -6.08
C HIS A 236 -13.55 13.02 -5.98
N GLY A 237 -14.23 12.24 -6.81
CA GLY A 237 -15.69 12.14 -6.80
C GLY A 237 -16.37 13.52 -6.92
N SER A 238 -17.30 13.81 -6.03
CA SER A 238 -18.09 15.05 -6.06
C SER A 238 -17.30 16.32 -5.74
N ILE A 239 -16.12 16.21 -5.12
CA ILE A 239 -15.26 17.37 -4.79
C ILE A 239 -14.25 17.70 -5.90
N ALA A 240 -14.23 16.92 -6.99
CA ALA A 240 -13.44 17.24 -8.17
C ALA A 240 -13.87 18.61 -8.74
N LYS A 241 -12.90 19.38 -9.23
CA LYS A 241 -13.20 20.59 -10.00
C LYS A 241 -14.04 20.22 -11.21
N LYS A 242 -15.19 20.88 -11.38
CA LYS A 242 -16.04 20.67 -12.56
C LYS A 242 -15.31 21.17 -13.81
N ILE A 243 -15.32 20.34 -14.85
CA ILE A 243 -14.81 20.66 -16.17
C ILE A 243 -16.01 20.66 -17.12
N ASP A 244 -16.27 21.80 -17.74
CA ASP A 244 -17.29 21.93 -18.76
C ASP A 244 -16.74 21.36 -20.07
N ASP A 245 -17.47 20.40 -20.66
CA ASP A 245 -17.16 19.74 -21.94
C ASP A 245 -15.68 19.30 -22.11
N PRO A 246 -15.20 18.34 -21.30
CA PRO A 246 -13.80 17.89 -21.35
C PRO A 246 -13.40 17.34 -22.73
N ASN A 247 -12.14 17.57 -23.11
CA ASN A 247 -11.57 17.10 -24.39
C ASN A 247 -11.67 15.57 -24.56
N GLU A 248 -11.51 14.83 -23.47
CA GLU A 248 -11.62 13.37 -23.44
C GLU A 248 -12.02 12.88 -22.05
N VAL A 249 -12.73 11.74 -22.00
CA VAL A 249 -13.08 11.04 -20.76
C VAL A 249 -12.91 9.55 -20.97
N VAL A 250 -12.22 8.87 -20.04
CA VAL A 250 -12.15 7.41 -20.04
C VAL A 250 -13.26 6.87 -19.15
N LEU A 251 -14.24 6.19 -19.76
CA LEU A 251 -15.16 5.32 -19.06
C LEU A 251 -14.41 4.06 -18.66
N ARG A 252 -14.15 3.88 -17.36
CA ARG A 252 -13.72 2.59 -16.81
C ARG A 252 -14.88 1.97 -16.06
N ILE A 253 -15.26 0.76 -16.42
CA ILE A 253 -16.33 0.02 -15.75
C ILE A 253 -15.85 -1.38 -15.40
N GLY A 254 -16.13 -1.80 -14.16
CA GLY A 254 -15.78 -3.12 -13.64
C GLY A 254 -16.96 -3.80 -12.97
N VAL A 255 -16.95 -5.12 -13.00
CA VAL A 255 -17.93 -5.98 -12.33
C VAL A 255 -17.23 -6.97 -11.41
N ARG A 256 -17.92 -7.37 -10.34
CA ARG A 256 -17.53 -8.48 -9.46
C ARG A 256 -18.71 -9.43 -9.26
N SER A 257 -18.47 -10.74 -9.35
CA SER A 257 -19.48 -11.77 -9.10
C SER A 257 -18.82 -13.10 -8.71
N LYS A 258 -19.56 -13.96 -8.00
CA LYS A 258 -19.18 -15.36 -7.79
C LYS A 258 -19.37 -16.22 -9.04
N ASP A 259 -20.15 -15.77 -10.02
CA ASP A 259 -20.33 -16.48 -11.29
C ASP A 259 -19.35 -15.98 -12.37
N ARG A 260 -18.38 -16.84 -12.70
CA ARG A 260 -17.39 -16.57 -13.75
C ARG A 260 -18.04 -16.30 -15.12
N ARG A 261 -19.15 -16.98 -15.43
CA ARG A 261 -19.83 -16.86 -16.74
C ARG A 261 -20.49 -15.50 -16.88
N ALA A 262 -21.08 -14.97 -15.81
CA ALA A 262 -21.62 -13.61 -15.79
C ALA A 262 -20.52 -12.57 -16.05
N VAL A 263 -19.35 -12.71 -15.41
CA VAL A 263 -18.18 -11.83 -15.63
C VAL A 263 -17.64 -11.96 -17.05
N GLU A 264 -17.62 -13.17 -17.62
CA GLU A 264 -17.21 -13.37 -19.01
C GLU A 264 -18.20 -12.70 -19.96
N ARG A 265 -19.50 -12.84 -19.71
CA ARG A 265 -20.55 -12.23 -20.52
C ARG A 265 -20.47 -10.70 -20.47
N PHE A 266 -20.17 -10.10 -19.32
CA PHE A 266 -19.88 -8.67 -19.22
C PHE A 266 -18.81 -8.22 -20.23
N GLY A 267 -17.69 -8.96 -20.32
CA GLY A 267 -16.64 -8.70 -21.30
C GLY A 267 -17.18 -8.73 -22.75
N MET A 268 -18.12 -9.63 -23.05
CA MET A 268 -18.76 -9.71 -24.37
C MET A 268 -19.72 -8.55 -24.66
N GLU A 269 -20.28 -7.89 -23.64
CA GLU A 269 -21.21 -6.78 -23.81
C GLU A 269 -20.53 -5.41 -23.93
N ILE A 270 -19.36 -5.23 -23.29
CA ILE A 270 -18.60 -3.98 -23.35
C ILE A 270 -17.85 -3.81 -24.68
N ALA A 271 -17.23 -4.86 -25.21
CA ALA A 271 -16.42 -4.75 -26.43
C ALA A 271 -17.21 -4.24 -27.66
N PRO A 272 -18.46 -4.65 -27.91
CA PRO A 272 -19.24 -4.13 -29.03
C PRO A 272 -19.54 -2.63 -28.96
N LEU A 273 -19.46 -1.98 -27.79
CA LEU A 273 -19.73 -0.52 -27.68
C LEU A 273 -18.80 0.33 -28.54
N ILE A 274 -17.67 -0.21 -29.00
CA ILE A 274 -16.75 0.45 -29.93
C ILE A 274 -17.45 0.82 -31.25
N LEU A 275 -18.29 -0.07 -31.77
CA LEU A 275 -18.95 0.11 -33.06
C LEU A 275 -20.48 0.14 -32.95
N THR A 276 -21.02 -0.08 -31.74
CA THR A 276 -22.47 -0.15 -31.45
C THR A 276 -22.87 0.70 -30.24
N GLY A 277 -22.04 1.68 -29.88
CA GLY A 277 -22.26 2.62 -28.78
C GLY A 277 -22.19 4.08 -29.24
N PRO A 278 -22.05 5.03 -28.31
CA PRO A 278 -21.88 6.44 -28.63
C PRO A 278 -20.65 6.70 -29.52
N PRO A 279 -20.67 7.75 -30.36
CA PRO A 279 -19.60 7.99 -31.34
C PRO A 279 -18.32 8.54 -30.69
N GLY A 280 -17.19 8.46 -31.40
CA GLY A 280 -15.91 9.02 -30.96
C GLY A 280 -15.18 8.18 -29.90
N VAL A 281 -15.47 6.87 -29.86
CA VAL A 281 -14.81 5.92 -28.95
C VAL A 281 -13.45 5.47 -29.49
N THR A 282 -12.45 5.43 -28.61
CA THR A 282 -11.07 4.99 -28.87
C THR A 282 -10.49 4.33 -27.61
N GLY A 283 -9.19 4.01 -27.62
CA GLY A 283 -8.47 3.53 -26.43
C GLY A 283 -8.68 2.06 -26.06
N PHE A 284 -9.24 1.24 -26.96
CA PHE A 284 -9.55 -0.18 -26.72
C PHE A 284 -8.32 -1.13 -26.85
N ALA A 285 -7.09 -0.65 -26.68
CA ALA A 285 -5.87 -1.40 -27.04
C ALA A 285 -5.66 -2.74 -26.27
N GLY A 286 -6.42 -3.02 -25.20
CA GLY A 286 -6.32 -4.25 -24.40
C GLY A 286 -7.23 -5.40 -24.83
N GLY A 287 -8.08 -5.22 -25.84
CA GLY A 287 -9.05 -6.24 -26.26
C GLY A 287 -10.19 -6.46 -25.26
N ARG A 288 -10.90 -7.59 -25.43
CA ARG A 288 -12.06 -7.92 -24.58
C ARG A 288 -11.62 -8.21 -23.13
N PRO A 289 -12.20 -7.54 -22.11
CA PRO A 289 -11.96 -7.90 -20.71
C PRO A 289 -12.26 -9.38 -20.46
N LYS A 290 -11.39 -10.03 -19.69
CA LYS A 290 -11.54 -11.43 -19.29
C LYS A 290 -11.71 -11.53 -17.78
N PRO A 291 -12.47 -12.51 -17.28
CA PRO A 291 -12.54 -12.78 -15.85
C PRO A 291 -11.15 -13.06 -15.26
N SER A 292 -10.88 -12.40 -14.14
CA SER A 292 -9.73 -12.61 -13.27
C SER A 292 -10.22 -13.05 -11.89
N ASP A 293 -9.43 -13.84 -11.18
CA ASP A 293 -9.79 -14.31 -9.84
C ASP A 293 -9.64 -13.17 -8.84
N VAL A 294 -10.62 -13.01 -7.96
CA VAL A 294 -10.56 -12.05 -6.85
C VAL A 294 -9.95 -12.75 -5.64
N VAL A 295 -8.80 -12.23 -5.19
CA VAL A 295 -8.19 -12.60 -3.92
C VAL A 295 -8.49 -11.50 -2.91
N ALA A 296 -9.40 -11.78 -1.98
CA ALA A 296 -9.82 -10.83 -0.95
C ALA A 296 -8.97 -10.97 0.32
N TYR A 297 -8.91 -9.89 1.10
CA TYR A 297 -8.16 -9.81 2.34
C TYR A 297 -9.06 -10.02 3.56
N TRP A 298 -8.55 -10.76 4.55
CA TRP A 298 -9.17 -10.93 5.85
C TRP A 298 -8.15 -10.66 6.96
N PRO A 299 -8.28 -9.53 7.69
CA PRO A 299 -7.43 -9.25 8.85
C PRO A 299 -7.86 -10.11 10.04
N ALA A 300 -6.91 -10.73 10.72
CA ALA A 300 -7.14 -11.45 11.98
C ALA A 300 -6.06 -11.15 13.02
N LEU A 301 -6.38 -11.44 14.28
CA LEU A 301 -5.45 -11.40 15.40
C LEU A 301 -5.22 -12.81 15.92
N LEU A 302 -3.96 -13.13 16.23
CA LEU A 302 -3.56 -14.42 16.75
C LEU A 302 -2.78 -14.22 18.05
N PRO A 303 -3.22 -14.80 19.19
CA PRO A 303 -2.46 -14.75 20.43
C PRO A 303 -1.01 -15.21 20.21
N LYS A 304 -0.04 -14.42 20.68
CA LYS A 304 1.38 -14.67 20.43
C LYS A 304 1.84 -16.05 20.94
N ASN A 305 1.21 -16.55 22.01
CA ASN A 305 1.52 -17.86 22.60
C ASN A 305 1.05 -19.07 21.76
N LEU A 306 0.30 -18.86 20.67
CA LEU A 306 -0.16 -19.92 19.77
C LEU A 306 0.76 -20.14 18.57
N VAL A 307 1.84 -19.35 18.45
CA VAL A 307 2.80 -19.46 17.34
C VAL A 307 4.20 -19.57 17.91
N LYS A 308 4.95 -20.53 17.38
CA LYS A 308 6.38 -20.66 17.65
C LYS A 308 7.16 -20.11 16.48
N GLN A 309 8.13 -19.25 16.77
CA GLN A 309 9.10 -18.77 15.79
C GLN A 309 10.21 -19.80 15.66
N GLU A 310 10.59 -20.15 14.44
CA GLU A 310 11.67 -21.07 14.15
C GLU A 310 12.65 -20.41 13.19
N PHE A 311 13.94 -20.58 13.45
CA PHE A 311 15.03 -20.06 12.65
C PHE A 311 16.08 -21.15 12.48
N LEU A 312 16.72 -21.16 11.31
CA LEU A 312 17.82 -22.04 10.96
C LEU A 312 18.99 -21.15 10.55
N VAL A 313 20.14 -21.35 11.19
CA VAL A 313 21.38 -20.66 10.82
C VAL A 313 22.33 -21.71 10.27
N GLU A 314 22.62 -21.60 8.98
CA GLU A 314 23.59 -22.46 8.31
C GLU A 314 24.97 -21.81 8.42
N SER A 315 25.95 -22.57 8.90
CA SER A 315 27.35 -22.15 8.85
C SER A 315 27.90 -22.44 7.45
N ASN A 316 28.70 -21.53 6.90
CA ASN A 316 29.49 -21.78 5.69
C ASN A 316 30.49 -22.92 5.89
#